data_AF-A0A8J7DCV6-F1
#
_entry.id   AF-A0A8J7DCV6-F1
#
_cell.length_a   1.000
_cell.length_b   1.000
_cell.length_c   1.000
_cell.angle_alpha   90.00
_cell.angle_beta   90.00
_cell.angle_gamma   90.00
#
_symmetry.space_group_name_H-M   'P 1'
#
loop_
_entity.id
_entity.type
_entity.pdbx_description
1 polymer ?
#
loop_
_entity_poly.entity_id
_entity_poly.type
_entity_poly.pdbx_seq_one_letter_code
_entity_poly.pdbx_strand_id
1 'polypeptide(L)' 'MLSTATGIRTARIFRDAVINLCGRESAFECLELPGGQNALLGIIPLEALGLEPDLQNQRLRILPMDSSDTYLTIY' A
#
# COMPACT_ATOMS: atom_id res chain seq x y z
N MET A 1 -21.64 3.17 -0.32
CA MET A 1 -21.67 2.39 -1.59
C MET A 1 -20.72 3.08 -2.55
N LEU A 2 -19.71 2.36 -3.07
CA LEU A 2 -18.79 2.89 -4.07
C LEU A 2 -19.31 2.51 -5.46
N SER A 3 -19.56 3.48 -6.34
CA SER A 3 -19.99 3.24 -7.72
C SER A 3 -18.81 3.53 -8.65
N THR A 4 -18.29 2.48 -9.29
CA THR A 4 -17.30 2.59 -10.38
C THR A 4 -17.88 1.91 -11.61
N ALA A 5 -17.29 2.12 -12.80
CA ALA A 5 -17.80 1.64 -14.10
C ALA A 5 -18.12 0.13 -14.18
N THR A 6 -17.71 -0.66 -13.18
CA THR A 6 -17.95 -2.10 -13.02
C THR A 6 -19.25 -2.46 -12.26
N GLY A 7 -20.06 -1.47 -11.83
CA GLY A 7 -21.28 -1.68 -11.03
C GLY A 7 -21.03 -1.66 -9.51
N ILE A 8 -22.09 -1.85 -8.73
CA ILE A 8 -22.01 -1.87 -7.25
C ILE A 8 -21.42 -3.21 -6.83
N ARG A 9 -20.26 -3.19 -6.17
CA ARG A 9 -19.68 -4.37 -5.53
C ARG A 9 -19.52 -4.15 -4.03
N THR A 10 -19.89 -5.18 -3.28
CA THR A 10 -19.57 -5.29 -1.86
C THR A 10 -18.17 -5.90 -1.76
N ALA A 11 -17.30 -5.27 -0.97
CA ALA A 11 -15.97 -5.77 -0.66
C ALA A 11 -15.84 -5.82 0.86
N ARG A 12 -15.08 -6.80 1.37
CA ARG A 12 -14.77 -6.90 2.79
C ARG A 12 -13.57 -6.00 3.10
N ILE A 13 -13.54 -5.47 4.32
CA ILE A 13 -12.36 -4.76 4.85
C ILE A 13 -11.78 -5.64 5.95
N PHE A 14 -10.52 -6.02 5.78
CA PHE A 14 -9.73 -6.67 6.81
C PHE A 14 -9.04 -5.59 7.63
N ARG A 15 -9.31 -5.55 8.93
CA ARG A 15 -8.64 -4.64 9.87
C ARG A 15 -7.38 -5.30 10.41
N ASP A 16 -6.39 -4.47 10.71
CA ASP A 16 -5.13 -4.88 11.34
C ASP A 16 -4.39 -5.99 10.57
N ALA A 17 -4.46 -5.96 9.24
CA ALA A 17 -3.71 -6.87 8.39
C ALA A 17 -2.23 -6.50 8.44
N VAL A 18 -1.40 -7.39 8.97
CA VAL A 18 0.04 -7.19 9.06
C VAL A 18 0.66 -7.45 7.70
N ILE A 19 1.31 -6.42 7.15
CA ILE A 19 2.08 -6.49 5.90
C ILE A 19 3.56 -6.45 6.27
N ASN A 20 4.29 -7.49 5.87
CA ASN A 20 5.73 -7.58 6.01
C ASN A 20 6.38 -7.56 4.61
N LEU A 21 7.13 -6.50 4.32
CA LEU A 21 7.78 -6.28 3.03
C LEU A 21 9.17 -5.69 3.25
N CYS A 22 10.17 -6.20 2.51
CA CYS A 22 11.53 -5.69 2.54
C CYS A 22 12.14 -5.62 3.97
N GLY A 23 11.72 -6.52 4.86
CA GLY A 23 12.17 -6.56 6.27
C GLY A 23 11.52 -5.51 7.17
N ARG A 24 10.49 -4.81 6.69
CA ARG A 24 9.69 -3.82 7.44
C ARG A 24 8.28 -4.33 7.61
N GLU A 25 7.69 -4.06 8.76
CA GLU A 25 6.38 -4.58 9.12
C GLU A 25 5.49 -3.47 9.68
N SER A 26 4.23 -3.46 9.25
CA SER A 26 3.20 -2.57 9.79
C SER A 26 1.80 -3.15 9.53
N ALA A 27 0.82 -2.73 10.34
CA ALA A 27 -0.57 -3.16 10.24
C ALA A 27 -1.41 -2.14 9.47
N PHE A 28 -2.29 -2.62 8.58
CA PHE A 28 -3.11 -1.77 7.72
C PHE A 28 -4.56 -2.30 7.62
N GLU A 29 -5.46 -1.41 7.22
CA GLU A 29 -6.78 -1.82 6.75
C GLU A 29 -6.71 -2.17 5.25
N CYS A 30 -7.05 -3.41 4.91
CA CYS A 30 -6.96 -3.93 3.55
C CYS A 30 -8.35 -4.22 2.97
N LEU A 31 -8.60 -3.74 1.76
CA LEU A 31 -9.79 -4.09 1.00
C LEU A 31 -9.61 -5.47 0.35
N GLU A 32 -10.60 -6.34 0.51
CA GLU A 32 -10.67 -7.60 -0.21
C GLU A 32 -10.78 -7.35 -1.72
N LEU A 33 -9.82 -7.87 -2.46
CA LEU A 33 -9.94 -7.95 -3.91
C LEU A 33 -10.64 -9.27 -4.28
N PRO A 34 -11.50 -9.26 -5.32
CA PRO A 34 -12.09 -10.47 -5.85
C PRO A 34 -11.02 -11.50 -6.21
N GLY A 35 -11.32 -12.78 -5.98
CA GLY A 35 -10.40 -13.87 -6.28
C GLY A 35 -9.86 -13.82 -7.71
N GLY A 36 -8.56 -14.08 -7.86
CA GLY A 36 -7.85 -14.07 -9.14
C GLY A 36 -7.25 -12.72 -9.56
N GLN A 37 -7.37 -11.68 -8.72
CA GLN A 37 -6.65 -10.42 -8.92
C GLN A 37 -5.30 -10.43 -8.19
N ASN A 38 -4.30 -9.79 -8.79
CA ASN A 38 -3.03 -9.54 -8.10
C ASN A 38 -3.27 -8.60 -6.92
N ALA A 39 -2.61 -8.87 -5.80
CA ALA A 39 -2.61 -7.98 -4.66
C ALA A 39 -2.06 -6.60 -5.08
N LEU A 40 -2.73 -5.53 -4.64
CA LEU A 40 -2.34 -4.16 -4.92
C LEU A 40 -1.83 -3.52 -3.64
N LEU A 41 -0.70 -2.84 -3.74
CA LEU A 41 -0.12 -2.06 -2.65
C LEU A 41 -0.30 -0.57 -2.97
N GLY A 42 -1.02 0.15 -2.11
CA GLY A 42 -1.26 1.58 -2.27
C GLY A 42 -0.09 2.45 -1.81
N ILE A 43 -0.22 3.76 -2.01
CA ILE A 43 0.78 4.75 -1.56
C ILE A 43 0.92 4.77 -0.02
N ILE A 44 -0.18 4.63 0.73
CA ILE A 44 -0.18 4.67 2.20
C ILE A 44 0.72 3.58 2.81
N PRO A 45 0.55 2.28 2.48
CA PRO A 45 1.44 1.25 3.00
C PRO A 45 2.87 1.36 2.47
N LEU A 46 3.07 1.88 1.24
CA LEU A 46 4.40 2.16 0.72
C LEU A 46 5.13 3.21 1.57
N GLU A 47 4.49 4.36 1.83
CA GLU A 47 5.06 5.44 2.63
C GLU A 47 5.33 5.02 4.07
N ALA A 48 4.37 4.35 4.71
CA ALA A 48 4.52 3.87 6.09
C ALA A 48 5.67 2.85 6.24
N LEU A 49 5.89 2.03 5.21
CA LEU A 49 7.03 1.11 5.15
C LEU A 49 8.29 1.78 4.57
N GLY A 50 8.26 3.07 4.22
CA GLY A 50 9.36 3.81 3.59
C GLY A 50 9.87 3.14 2.31
N LEU A 51 8.95 2.69 1.46
CA LEU A 51 9.22 2.02 0.19
C LEU A 51 8.83 2.94 -0.97
N GLU A 52 9.64 2.95 -2.01
CA GLU A 52 9.36 3.68 -3.26
C GLU A 52 9.33 2.71 -4.44
N PRO A 53 8.33 2.79 -5.35
CA PRO A 53 8.33 2.03 -6.58
C PRO A 53 9.33 2.61 -7.59
N ASP A 54 10.36 1.83 -7.91
CA ASP A 54 11.22 2.09 -9.06
C ASP A 54 10.53 1.58 -10.32
N LEU A 55 9.85 2.48 -11.03
CA LEU A 55 9.12 2.16 -12.25
C LEU A 55 10.04 1.73 -13.40
N GLN A 56 11.30 2.16 -13.41
CA GLN A 56 12.24 1.83 -14.46
C GLN A 56 12.73 0.38 -14.31
N ASN A 57 13.06 -0.02 -13.09
CA ASN A 57 13.57 -1.35 -12.79
C ASN A 57 12.49 -2.34 -12.32
N GLN A 58 11.24 -1.87 -12.19
CA GLN A 58 10.10 -2.62 -11.67
C GLN A 58 10.39 -3.28 -10.31
N ARG A 59 11.02 -2.52 -9.40
CA ARG A 59 11.44 -3.00 -8.07
C ARG A 59 11.01 -2.03 -6.99
N LEU A 60 10.90 -2.52 -5.76
CA LEU A 60 10.73 -1.68 -4.60
C LEU A 60 12.11 -1.26 -4.07
N ARG A 61 12.28 0.04 -3.85
CA ARG A 61 13.47 0.63 -3.22
C ARG A 61 13.14 0.96 -1.78
N ILE A 62 14.03 0.57 -0.88
CA ILE A 62 13.93 0.91 0.53
C ILE A 62 14.50 2.31 0.71
N LEU A 63 13.68 3.25 1.16
CA LEU A 63 14.14 4.60 1.47
C LEU A 63 14.91 4.59 2.80
N PRO A 64 15.99 5.39 2.91
CA PRO A 64 16.69 5.58 4.18
C PRO A 64 15.71 6.08 5.25
N MET A 65 15.75 5.47 6.45
CA MET A 65 14.96 5.95 7.59
C MET A 65 15.60 7.18 8.26
N ASP A 66 16.91 7.34 8.11
CA ASP A 66 17.70 8.45 8.65
C ASP A 66 18.05 9.44 7.54
N SER A 67 17.11 10.23 7.02
CA SER A 67 17.45 11.45 6.26
C SER A 67 16.28 12.40 6.15
N SER A 68 16.60 13.67 6.39
CA SER A 68 15.86 14.93 6.35
C SER A 68 15.02 15.23 5.09
N ASP A 69 14.65 14.23 4.31
CA ASP A 69 13.94 14.31 3.02
C ASP A 69 12.62 13.53 3.07
N THR A 70 11.93 13.57 4.20
CA THR A 70 10.55 13.11 4.25
C THR A 70 9.68 14.21 3.65
N TYR A 71 9.09 13.95 2.48
CA TYR A 71 7.95 14.71 1.95
C TYR A 71 6.70 14.49 2.83
N LEU A 72 6.80 14.80 4.13
CA LEU A 72 5.64 14.93 4.99
C LEU A 72 4.94 16.21 4.58
N THR A 73 4.02 16.10 3.63
CA THR A 73 2.99 17.12 3.46
C THR A 73 2.06 16.98 4.66
N ILE A 74 2.23 17.88 5.62
CA ILE A 74 1.33 18.04 6.77
C ILE A 74 0.00 18.54 6.18
N TYR A 75 -1.09 17.79 6.37
CA TYR A 75 -2.47 18.22 6.09
C TYR A 75 -3.14 18.76 7.35
#